data_AF-A0A2V5WC21-F1
#
_entry.id   AF-A0A2V5WC21-F1
#
_cell.length_a   1.000
_cell.length_b   1.000
_cell.length_c   1.000
_cell.angle_alpha   90.00
_cell.angle_beta   90.00
_cell.angle_gamma   90.00
#
_symmetry.space_group_name_H-M   'P 1'
#
loop_
_entity.id
_entity.type
_entity.pdbx_description
1 polymer ?
#
loop_
_entity_poly.entity_id
_entity_poly.type
_entity_poly.pdbx_seq_one_letter_code
_entity_poly.pdbx_strand_id
1 'polypeptide(L)'
;MKSSLEAPEKQIAEETTAKPTTTAPVIDTSKMSAGKAAALELAESSRDPLDERGSFASNLFIGRFDFDRIFPYPKQSGEDVAAGQEFLA
;
A
#
# COMPACT_ATOMS: atom_id res chain seq x y z
N MET A 1 11.87 -2.27 -41.29
CA MET A 1 12.07 -3.27 -40.23
C MET A 1 11.26 -2.80 -39.03
N LYS A 2 10.20 -3.52 -38.65
CA LYS A 2 9.37 -3.13 -37.50
C LYS A 2 10.06 -3.64 -36.23
N SER A 3 10.35 -2.73 -35.30
CA SER A 3 11.04 -3.02 -34.04
C SER A 3 10.20 -3.99 -33.21
N SER A 4 10.78 -5.14 -32.84
CA SER A 4 10.11 -6.27 -32.18
C SER A 4 10.10 -6.15 -30.65
N LEU A 5 10.14 -4.95 -30.10
CA LEU A 5 10.37 -4.73 -28.65
C LEU A 5 9.34 -3.84 -27.94
N GLU A 6 8.28 -3.41 -28.60
CA GLU A 6 7.16 -2.76 -27.90
C GLU A 6 6.14 -3.81 -27.49
N ALA A 7 5.96 -3.98 -26.17
CA ALA A 7 4.84 -4.74 -25.63
C ALA A 7 3.53 -4.08 -26.09
N PRO A 8 2.52 -4.87 -26.52
CA PRO A 8 1.25 -4.32 -26.99
C PRO A 8 0.60 -3.48 -25.89
N GLU A 9 0.19 -2.25 -26.21
CA GLU A 9 -0.44 -1.28 -25.28
C GLU A 9 -1.55 -1.88 -24.42
N LYS A 10 -2.22 -2.91 -24.95
CA LYS A 10 -3.27 -3.68 -24.28
C LYS A 10 -2.77 -4.43 -23.02
N GLN A 11 -1.54 -4.95 -23.01
CA GLN A 11 -0.95 -5.60 -21.83
C GLN A 11 -0.63 -4.60 -20.72
N ILE A 12 -0.20 -3.39 -21.07
CA ILE A 12 0.18 -2.34 -20.10
C ILE A 12 -1.05 -1.85 -19.32
N ALA A 13 -2.18 -1.71 -20.01
CA ALA A 13 -3.45 -1.32 -19.40
C ALA A 13 -4.03 -2.41 -18.47
N GLU A 14 -3.79 -3.69 -18.78
CA GLU A 14 -4.30 -4.83 -18.03
C GLU A 14 -3.48 -5.08 -16.75
N GLU A 15 -2.15 -4.86 -16.79
CA GLU A 15 -1.28 -4.95 -15.60
C GLU A 15 -1.38 -3.73 -14.66
N THR A 16 -1.78 -2.56 -15.16
CA THR A 16 -1.90 -1.31 -14.37
C THR A 16 -3.29 -1.10 -13.76
N THR A 17 -4.31 -1.84 -14.20
CA THR A 17 -5.66 -1.71 -13.62
C THR A 17 -5.78 -2.54 -12.35
N ALA A 18 -5.14 -2.10 -11.27
CA ALA A 18 -5.58 -2.46 -9.92
C ALA A 18 -6.93 -1.80 -9.67
N LYS A 19 -8.01 -2.45 -10.10
CA LYS A 19 -9.37 -2.02 -9.75
C LYS A 19 -9.46 -2.04 -8.21
N PRO A 20 -9.82 -0.94 -7.54
CA PRO A 20 -10.01 -0.93 -6.10
C PRO A 20 -11.18 -1.87 -5.80
N THR A 21 -10.85 -3.07 -5.34
CA THR A 21 -11.86 -4.05 -4.92
C THR A 21 -12.16 -3.71 -3.47
N THR A 22 -13.21 -2.94 -3.24
CA THR A 22 -13.68 -2.45 -1.92
C THR A 22 -14.14 -3.58 -0.99
N THR A 23 -14.09 -4.83 -1.42
CA THR A 23 -14.47 -6.00 -0.62
C THR A 23 -13.25 -6.86 -0.35
N ALA A 24 -12.86 -6.97 0.92
CA ALA A 24 -11.87 -7.94 1.36
C ALA A 24 -12.21 -9.34 0.83
N PRO A 25 -11.23 -10.11 0.32
CA PRO A 25 -11.49 -11.45 -0.19
C PRO A 25 -11.95 -12.37 0.94
N VAL A 26 -13.16 -12.94 0.82
CA VAL A 26 -13.66 -13.92 1.79
C VAL A 26 -13.02 -15.27 1.50
N ILE A 27 -12.20 -15.76 2.43
CA ILE A 27 -11.53 -17.07 2.32
C ILE A 27 -12.47 -18.17 2.79
N ASP A 28 -12.71 -19.19 1.96
CA ASP A 28 -13.48 -20.37 2.34
C ASP A 28 -12.65 -21.28 3.27
N THR A 29 -13.05 -21.35 4.54
CA THR A 29 -12.41 -22.17 5.57
C THR A 29 -13.17 -23.48 5.84
N SER A 30 -14.22 -23.81 5.08
CA SER A 30 -15.09 -24.98 5.31
C SER A 30 -14.36 -26.34 5.33
N LYS A 31 -13.18 -26.41 4.71
CA LYS A 31 -12.33 -27.61 4.66
C LYS A 31 -11.12 -27.56 5.61
N MET A 32 -11.01 -26.52 6.45
CA MET A 32 -9.91 -26.35 7.39
C MET A 32 -10.24 -26.97 8.75
N SER A 33 -9.22 -27.44 9.47
CA SER A 33 -9.38 -27.75 10.89
C SER A 33 -9.56 -26.46 11.69
N ALA A 34 -10.21 -26.55 12.86
CA ALA A 34 -10.44 -25.38 13.72
C ALA A 34 -9.17 -24.57 14.01
N GLY A 35 -8.04 -25.24 14.27
CA GLY A 35 -6.76 -24.57 14.50
C GLY A 35 -6.20 -23.86 13.26
N LYS A 36 -6.38 -24.43 12.06
CA LYS A 36 -5.95 -23.78 10.80
C LYS A 36 -6.80 -22.57 10.47
N ALA A 37 -8.11 -22.67 10.67
CA ALA A 37 -9.03 -21.55 10.47
C ALA A 37 -8.69 -20.39 11.43
N ALA A 38 -8.47 -20.68 12.72
CA ALA A 38 -8.11 -19.67 13.72
C ALA A 38 -6.74 -19.01 13.42
N ALA A 39 -5.75 -19.79 12.99
CA ALA A 39 -4.45 -19.24 12.62
C ALA A 39 -4.53 -18.34 11.38
N LEU A 40 -5.36 -18.71 10.40
CA LEU A 40 -5.58 -17.92 9.19
C LEU A 40 -6.33 -16.62 9.49
N GLU A 41 -7.35 -16.67 10.35
CA GLU A 41 -8.08 -15.49 10.82
C GLU A 41 -7.14 -14.51 11.54
N LEU A 42 -6.28 -15.01 12.45
CA LEU A 42 -5.28 -14.19 13.12
C LEU A 42 -4.27 -13.55 12.15
N ALA A 43 -3.86 -14.30 11.12
CA ALA A 43 -2.95 -13.78 10.10
C ALA A 43 -3.60 -12.68 9.27
N GLU A 44 -4.85 -12.87 8.82
CA GLU A 44 -5.59 -11.86 8.07
C GLU A 44 -5.95 -10.64 8.94
N SER A 45 -6.31 -10.81 10.21
CA SER A 45 -6.57 -9.68 11.12
C SER A 45 -5.30 -8.85 11.41
N SER A 46 -4.13 -9.46 11.28
CA SER A 46 -2.83 -8.80 11.44
C SER A 46 -2.36 -8.09 10.18
N ARG A 47 -3.03 -8.33 9.04
CA ARG A 47 -2.69 -7.69 7.78
C ARG A 47 -3.12 -6.22 7.83
N ASP A 48 -2.19 -5.32 7.54
CA ASP A 48 -2.52 -3.90 7.40
C ASP A 48 -3.36 -3.72 6.12
N PRO A 49 -4.57 -3.15 6.20
CA PRO A 49 -5.37 -2.82 5.03
C PRO A 49 -4.57 -1.88 4.11
N LEU A 50 -4.18 -2.40 2.93
CA LEU A 50 -3.46 -1.67 1.88
C LEU A 50 -4.33 -0.60 1.20
N ASP A 51 -5.62 -0.58 1.52
CA ASP A 51 -6.69 0.06 0.77
C ASP A 51 -6.69 1.59 0.87
N GLU A 52 -6.07 2.19 1.90
CA GLU A 52 -5.95 3.67 2.01
C GLU A 52 -4.57 4.17 2.50
N ARG A 53 -3.67 3.24 2.87
CA ARG A 53 -2.41 3.51 3.57
C ARG A 53 -1.14 3.35 2.74
N GLY A 54 -1.25 3.39 1.41
CA GLY A 54 -0.05 3.45 0.58
C GLY A 54 0.76 4.70 0.92
N SER A 55 1.88 4.56 1.62
CA SER A 55 2.89 5.61 1.74
C SER A 55 3.30 6.05 0.33
N PHE A 56 3.81 7.28 0.20
CA PHE A 56 4.36 7.75 -1.08
C PHE A 56 5.33 6.72 -1.70
N ALA A 57 6.17 6.10 -0.87
CA ALA A 57 7.11 5.07 -1.31
C ALA A 57 6.43 3.78 -1.81
N SER A 58 5.41 3.28 -1.11
CA SER A 58 4.69 2.07 -1.56
C SER A 58 3.92 2.29 -2.85
N ASN A 59 3.35 3.49 -3.03
CA ASN A 59 2.57 3.84 -4.23
C ASN A 59 3.45 3.90 -5.50
N LEU A 60 4.75 4.17 -5.36
CA LEU A 60 5.69 4.17 -6.47
C LEU A 60 5.74 2.82 -7.21
N PHE A 61 5.66 1.71 -6.46
CA PHE A 61 5.73 0.36 -7.03
C PHE A 61 4.49 -0.05 -7.84
N ILE A 62 3.38 0.68 -7.67
CA ILE A 62 2.13 0.47 -8.41
C ILE A 62 1.84 1.62 -9.40
N GLY A 63 2.85 2.44 -9.71
CA GLY A 63 2.74 3.53 -10.68
C GLY A 63 1.92 4.74 -10.21
N ARG A 64 1.60 4.85 -8.91
CA ARG A 64 0.87 5.99 -8.34
C ARG A 64 1.85 6.99 -7.72
N PHE A 65 1.82 8.23 -8.20
CA PHE A 65 2.63 9.33 -7.67
C PHE A 65 1.73 10.35 -6.95
N ASP A 66 1.74 10.34 -5.62
CA ASP A 66 0.85 11.13 -4.76
C ASP A 66 1.66 12.17 -3.96
N PHE A 67 1.94 13.33 -4.58
CA PHE A 67 2.83 14.35 -4.01
C PHE A 67 2.28 15.01 -2.73
N ASP A 68 0.97 15.02 -2.53
CA ASP A 68 0.33 15.61 -1.35
C ASP A 68 0.79 14.94 -0.04
N ARG A 69 1.35 13.73 -0.13
CA ARG A 69 1.90 12.98 1.01
C ARG A 69 3.30 13.41 1.44
N ILE A 70 4.03 14.13 0.59
CA ILE A 70 5.44 14.51 0.84
C ILE A 70 5.74 15.99 0.58
N PHE A 71 4.83 16.71 -0.08
CA PHE A 71 5.01 18.10 -0.48
C PHE A 71 3.78 18.96 -0.10
N PRO A 72 3.99 20.16 0.47
CA PRO A 72 5.27 20.70 0.94
C PRO A 72 5.85 19.87 2.10
N TYR A 73 7.15 20.04 2.36
CA TYR A 73 7.77 19.35 3.49
C TYR A 73 7.01 19.67 4.80
N PRO A 74 6.61 18.67 5.59
CA PRO A 74 5.80 18.90 6.78
C PRO A 74 6.55 19.77 7.78
N LYS A 75 5.89 20.83 8.24
CA LYS A 75 6.44 21.68 9.29
C LYS A 75 6.11 21.09 10.65
N GLN A 76 7.14 20.95 11.48
CA GLN A 76 6.99 20.58 12.87
C GLN A 76 6.22 21.68 13.63
N SER A 77 5.38 21.27 14.60
CA SER A 77 4.66 22.22 15.45
C SER A 77 5.61 22.98 16.37
N GLY A 78 5.22 24.17 16.84
CA GLY A 78 6.06 24.94 17.78
C GLY A 78 6.29 24.21 19.11
N GLU A 79 5.32 23.42 19.56
CA GLU A 79 5.41 22.58 20.76
C GLU A 79 6.45 21.46 20.57
N ASP A 80 6.38 20.72 19.46
CA ASP A 80 7.33 19.65 19.18
C ASP A 80 8.75 20.19 18.97
N VAL A 81 8.89 21.37 18.33
CA VAL A 81 10.19 22.05 18.20
C VAL A 81 10.75 22.35 19.59
N ALA A 82 9.94 22.92 20.48
CA ALA A 82 10.37 23.27 21.84
C ALA A 82 10.77 22.03 22.66
N ALA A 83 10.01 20.93 22.56
CA ALA A 83 10.33 19.66 23.20
C ALA A 83 11.66 19.08 22.69
N GLY A 84 11.95 19.22 21.40
CA GLY A 84 13.19 18.73 20.79
C GLY A 84 14.43 19.57 21.12
N GLN A 85 14.27 20.85 21.49
CA GLN A 85 15.41 21.76 21.71
C GLN A 85 16.38 21.27 22.80
N GLU A 86 15.87 20.59 23.84
CA GLU A 86 16.69 20.06 24.93
C GLU A 86 17.76 19.05 24.45
N PHE A 87 17.54 18.42 23.29
CA PHE A 87 18.39 17.34 22.77
C PHE A 87 19.36 17.78 21.66
N LEU A 88 19.41 19.07 21.30
CA LEU A 88 20.22 19.58 20.18
C LEU A 88 21.62 20.12 20.59
N ALA A 89 22.12 19.71 21.76
CA ALA A 89 23.41 20.16 22.32
C ALA A 89 24.66 19.63 21.56
#